data_AF-A0A8B9N9H8-F1
#
_entry.id   AF-A0A8B9N9H8-F1
#
_cell.length_a   1.000
_cell.length_b   1.000
_cell.length_c   1.000
_cell.angle_alpha   90.00
_cell.angle_beta   90.00
_cell.angle_gamma   90.00
#
_symmetry.space_group_name_H-M   'P 1'
#
loop_
_entity.id
_entity.type
_entity.pdbx_description
1 polymer ?
#
loop_
_entity_poly.entity_id
_entity_poly.type
_entity_poly.pdbx_seq_one_letter_code
_entity_poly.pdbx_strand_id
1 'polypeptide(L)'
;ESNTNRTHKKHPVKTNQGKCVEGMVEIFDMLLATAARFRMMNLQGEEFVCLKSIILLNSGVYTFLSSTLKSLEERDYIHRVLDKITDTLIHLMAKSGLSLQQQHRRLAQLLLILSHIRHMSNKGMEHLYNMKCKNVVPLYDLLLEMLDAHRLHAPAARSTAPVEEENRSQMTTASASSHSLQSFYINGKEEENVQNTI
;
A
#
# COMPACT_ATOMS: atom_id res chain seq x y z
N GLU A 1 -24.63 -67.68 20.02
CA GLU A 1 -24.53 -66.92 18.75
C GLU A 1 -25.27 -65.60 18.89
N SER A 2 -24.64 -64.49 18.51
CA SER A 2 -25.23 -63.25 17.97
C SER A 2 -24.19 -62.13 18.05
N ASN A 3 -23.25 -62.17 17.11
CA ASN A 3 -22.20 -61.17 16.94
C ASN A 3 -22.77 -60.02 16.11
N THR A 4 -23.22 -58.93 16.74
CA THR A 4 -23.72 -57.73 16.04
C THR A 4 -22.60 -56.71 15.87
N ASN A 5 -21.91 -56.83 14.73
CA ASN A 5 -20.99 -55.85 14.18
C ASN A 5 -21.63 -54.45 14.13
N ARG A 6 -21.22 -53.54 15.02
CA ARG A 6 -21.46 -52.11 14.86
C ARG A 6 -20.49 -51.59 13.80
N THR A 7 -20.96 -51.56 12.55
CA THR A 7 -20.30 -50.80 11.49
C THR A 7 -20.32 -49.32 11.88
N HIS A 8 -19.17 -48.79 12.31
CA HIS A 8 -18.93 -47.37 12.41
C HIS A 8 -19.10 -46.74 11.01
N LYS A 9 -20.30 -46.26 10.70
CA LYS A 9 -20.51 -45.26 9.65
C LYS A 9 -19.74 -44.01 10.09
N LYS A 10 -18.47 -43.92 9.67
CA LYS A 10 -17.79 -42.63 9.57
C LYS A 10 -18.63 -41.82 8.59
N HIS A 11 -19.49 -40.95 9.12
CA HIS A 11 -19.97 -39.84 8.34
C HIS A 11 -18.72 -39.14 7.82
N PRO A 12 -18.52 -39.04 6.49
CA PRO A 12 -17.52 -38.12 6.02
C PRO A 12 -17.98 -36.77 6.56
N VAL A 13 -17.18 -36.20 7.45
CA VAL A 13 -17.17 -34.75 7.61
C VAL A 13 -16.77 -34.28 6.22
N LYS A 14 -17.78 -34.04 5.37
CA LYS A 14 -17.64 -33.15 4.26
C LYS A 14 -17.23 -31.87 4.95
N THR A 15 -15.93 -31.61 4.95
CA THR A 15 -15.42 -30.25 4.89
C THR A 15 -16.12 -29.65 3.69
N ASN A 16 -17.32 -29.12 3.92
CA ASN A 16 -17.81 -27.99 3.17
C ASN A 16 -16.76 -26.91 3.45
N GLN A 17 -15.64 -26.96 2.71
CA GLN A 17 -14.91 -25.76 2.37
C GLN A 17 -15.94 -24.92 1.63
N GLY A 18 -16.70 -24.17 2.42
CA GLY A 18 -17.68 -23.22 1.94
C GLY A 18 -16.98 -22.36 0.93
N LYS A 19 -17.60 -22.25 -0.25
CA LYS A 19 -17.28 -21.33 -1.35
C LYS A 19 -16.20 -20.32 -0.93
N CYS A 20 -14.96 -20.55 -1.35
CA CYS A 20 -13.86 -19.62 -1.10
C CYS A 20 -14.37 -18.21 -1.38
N VAL A 21 -14.31 -17.34 -0.37
CA VAL A 21 -14.75 -15.96 -0.51
C VAL A 21 -13.93 -15.36 -1.65
N GLU A 22 -14.62 -14.93 -2.71
CA GLU A 22 -14.02 -14.42 -3.94
C GLU A 22 -13.01 -13.30 -3.61
N GLY A 23 -11.75 -13.45 -4.04
CA GLY A 23 -10.67 -12.48 -3.75
C GLY A 23 -9.80 -12.80 -2.53
N MET A 24 -10.21 -13.70 -1.62
CA MET A 24 -9.39 -14.05 -0.46
C MET A 24 -8.11 -14.83 -0.81
N VAL A 25 -8.14 -15.63 -1.88
CA VAL A 25 -6.97 -16.41 -2.33
C VAL A 25 -5.84 -15.48 -2.75
N GLU A 26 -6.13 -14.41 -3.51
CA GLU A 26 -5.11 -13.45 -3.96
C GLU A 26 -4.46 -12.74 -2.77
N ILE A 27 -5.25 -12.28 -1.79
CA ILE A 27 -4.72 -11.65 -0.57
C ILE A 27 -3.85 -12.63 0.22
N PHE A 28 -4.29 -13.88 0.34
CA PHE A 28 -3.54 -14.91 1.02
C PHE A 28 -2.19 -15.20 0.35
N ASP A 29 -2.16 -15.29 -0.98
CA ASP A 29 -0.93 -15.51 -1.74
C ASP A 29 0.06 -14.34 -1.57
N MET A 30 -0.43 -13.10 -1.60
CA MET A 30 0.42 -11.92 -1.33
C MET A 30 0.99 -11.94 0.10
N LEU A 31 0.18 -12.29 1.09
CA LEU A 31 0.61 -12.42 2.49
C LEU A 31 1.67 -13.53 2.64
N LEU A 32 1.44 -14.68 2.00
CA LEU A 32 2.37 -15.81 2.03
C LEU A 32 3.71 -15.45 1.37
N ALA A 33 3.68 -14.75 0.25
CA ALA A 33 4.88 -14.25 -0.43
C ALA A 33 5.66 -13.26 0.45
N THR A 34 4.96 -12.34 1.12
CA THR A 34 5.59 -11.38 2.05
C THR A 34 6.18 -12.07 3.28
N ALA A 35 5.47 -13.04 3.86
CA ALA A 35 5.97 -13.84 4.96
C ALA A 35 7.20 -14.66 4.56
N ALA A 36 7.20 -15.25 3.36
CA ALA A 36 8.37 -15.93 2.81
C ALA A 36 9.55 -14.96 2.65
N ARG A 37 9.31 -13.74 2.18
CA ARG A 37 10.36 -12.72 2.06
C ARG A 37 10.96 -12.33 3.41
N PHE A 38 10.15 -12.17 4.46
CA PHE A 38 10.66 -11.94 5.82
C PHE A 38 11.52 -13.09 6.33
N ARG A 39 11.11 -14.34 6.09
CA ARG A 39 11.92 -15.52 6.43
C ARG A 39 13.24 -15.53 5.66
N MET A 40 13.22 -15.29 4.35
CA MET A 40 14.44 -15.28 3.51
C MET A 40 15.44 -14.21 3.92
N MET A 41 14.98 -13.05 4.39
CA MET A 41 15.84 -11.99 4.88
C MET A 41 16.31 -12.22 6.32
N ASN A 42 15.84 -13.28 6.98
CA ASN A 42 16.07 -13.52 8.41
C ASN A 42 15.73 -12.27 9.24
N LEU A 43 14.51 -11.76 9.09
CA LEU A 43 14.05 -10.57 9.83
C LEU A 43 14.08 -10.84 11.34
N GLN A 44 14.75 -9.96 12.08
CA GLN A 44 14.85 -10.07 13.53
C GLN A 44 13.64 -9.45 14.24
N GLY A 45 13.41 -9.88 15.48
CA GLY A 45 12.30 -9.39 16.30
C GLY A 45 12.39 -7.87 16.54
N GLU A 46 13.59 -7.35 16.82
CA GLU A 46 13.76 -5.91 17.02
C GLU A 46 13.49 -5.11 15.74
N GLU A 47 13.96 -5.60 14.59
CA GLU A 47 13.69 -4.97 13.29
C GLU A 47 12.20 -4.96 12.96
N PHE A 48 11.49 -6.06 13.27
CA PHE A 48 10.05 -6.17 13.04
C PHE A 48 9.25 -5.13 13.86
N VAL A 49 9.62 -4.89 15.12
CA VAL A 49 8.97 -3.86 15.94
C VAL A 49 9.22 -2.46 15.36
N CYS A 50 10.44 -2.15 14.90
CA CYS A 50 10.73 -0.90 14.20
C CYS A 50 9.85 -0.72 12.94
N LEU A 51 9.69 -1.77 12.14
CA LEU A 51 8.85 -1.72 10.94
C LEU A 51 7.37 -1.46 11.27
N LYS A 52 6.84 -2.07 12.34
CA LYS A 52 5.47 -1.77 12.80
C LYS A 52 5.31 -0.30 13.19
N SER A 53 6.29 0.27 13.88
CA SER A 53 6.29 1.70 14.24
C SER A 53 6.34 2.59 13.01
N ILE A 54 7.16 2.26 12.00
CA ILE A 54 7.19 3.00 10.73
C ILE A 54 5.82 2.94 10.04
N ILE A 55 5.19 1.77 9.95
CA ILE A 55 3.85 1.63 9.33
C ILE A 55 2.83 2.54 10.02
N LEU A 56 2.81 2.54 11.36
CA LEU A 56 1.87 3.35 12.15
C LEU A 56 2.07 4.85 11.88
N LEU A 57 3.31 5.32 11.97
CA LEU A 57 3.67 6.73 11.86
C LEU A 57 3.64 7.25 10.40
N ASN A 58 3.83 6.37 9.40
CA ASN A 58 3.83 6.70 7.98
C ASN A 58 2.49 6.37 7.28
N SER A 59 1.41 6.13 8.03
CA SER A 59 0.14 5.61 7.47
C SER A 59 -0.65 6.60 6.60
N GLY A 60 -0.22 7.85 6.44
CA GLY A 60 -0.85 8.85 5.57
C GLY A 60 -1.99 9.63 6.23
N VAL A 61 -2.53 9.13 7.35
CA VAL A 61 -3.56 9.79 8.18
C VAL A 61 -3.07 11.15 8.67
N TYR A 62 -1.81 11.24 9.09
CA TYR A 62 -1.20 12.49 9.59
C TYR A 62 -0.98 13.54 8.49
N THR A 63 -0.75 13.13 7.25
CA THR A 63 -0.52 14.04 6.11
C THR A 63 -1.79 14.72 5.60
N PHE A 64 -2.98 14.16 5.87
CA PHE A 64 -4.24 14.70 5.34
C PHE A 64 -4.98 15.58 6.36
N LEU A 65 -4.72 15.40 7.65
CA LEU A 65 -5.58 15.95 8.70
C LEU A 65 -5.44 17.45 8.96
N SER A 66 -4.43 18.16 8.42
CA SER A 66 -4.31 19.58 8.79
C SER A 66 -3.30 20.37 7.94
N SER A 67 -3.72 21.57 7.53
CA SER A 67 -2.91 22.61 6.88
C SER A 67 -2.54 23.74 7.86
N THR A 68 -2.75 23.52 9.17
CA THR A 68 -2.50 24.52 10.21
C THR A 68 -1.06 24.44 10.74
N LEU A 69 -0.53 25.52 11.32
CA LEU A 69 0.85 25.56 11.82
C LEU A 69 1.15 24.46 12.86
N LYS A 70 0.19 24.14 13.75
CA LYS A 70 0.30 23.04 14.72
C LYS A 70 0.54 21.67 14.06
N SER A 71 -0.07 21.44 12.91
CA SER A 71 0.14 20.18 12.18
C SER A 71 1.47 20.08 11.47
N LEU A 72 2.08 21.22 11.16
CA LEU A 72 3.42 21.24 10.59
C LEU A 72 4.44 20.82 11.67
N GLU A 73 4.29 21.31 12.90
CA GLU A 73 5.10 20.88 14.05
C GLU A 73 4.91 19.40 14.38
N GLU A 74 3.67 18.90 14.37
CA GLU A 74 3.36 17.48 14.57
C GLU A 74 3.99 16.60 13.46
N ARG A 75 3.88 17.03 12.20
CA ARG A 75 4.49 16.34 11.06
C ARG A 75 6.02 16.31 11.18
N ASP A 76 6.63 17.42 11.58
CA ASP A 76 8.07 17.48 11.79
C ASP A 76 8.51 16.60 12.98
N TYR A 77 7.72 16.55 14.05
CA TYR A 77 7.94 15.62 15.16
C TYR A 77 7.87 14.16 14.70
N ILE A 78 6.85 13.79 13.92
CA ILE A 78 6.71 12.45 13.35
C ILE A 78 7.93 12.08 12.50
N HIS A 79 8.40 12.98 11.62
CA HIS A 79 9.60 12.73 10.82
C HIS A 79 10.84 12.53 11.70
N ARG A 80 11.04 13.35 12.74
CA ARG A 80 12.16 13.15 13.69
C ARG A 80 12.10 11.80 14.40
N VAL A 81 10.90 11.31 14.73
CA VAL A 81 10.73 9.98 15.33
C VAL A 81 11.02 8.88 14.31
N LEU A 82 10.55 9.02 13.06
CA LEU A 82 10.88 8.10 11.97
C LEU A 82 12.39 8.03 11.69
N ASP A 83 13.09 9.17 11.74
CA ASP A 83 14.54 9.24 11.62
C ASP A 83 15.22 8.46 12.74
N LYS A 84 14.81 8.66 14.01
CA LYS A 84 15.32 7.87 15.14
C LYS A 84 15.05 6.37 15.02
N ILE A 85 13.89 5.98 14.48
CA ILE A 85 13.60 4.56 14.22
C ILE A 85 14.52 4.02 13.12
N THR A 86 14.82 4.83 12.10
CA THR A 86 15.77 4.48 11.03
C THR A 86 17.19 4.33 11.56
N ASP A 87 17.64 5.24 12.42
CA ASP A 87 18.93 5.13 13.12
C ASP A 87 19.00 3.88 13.99
N THR A 88 17.89 3.55 14.67
CA THR A 88 17.78 2.32 15.48
C THR A 88 17.91 1.07 14.60
N LEU A 89 17.26 1.04 13.42
CA LEU A 89 17.42 -0.06 12.45
C LEU A 89 18.87 -0.20 11.99
N ILE A 90 19.53 0.90 11.62
CA ILE A 90 20.94 0.89 11.22
C ILE A 90 21.81 0.38 12.38
N HIS A 91 21.56 0.83 13.61
CA HIS A 91 22.27 0.37 14.80
C HIS A 91 22.10 -1.14 15.05
N LEU A 92 20.89 -1.68 14.91
CA LEU A 92 20.64 -3.12 15.04
C LEU A 92 21.39 -3.94 13.98
N MET A 93 21.47 -3.43 12.74
CA MET A 93 22.23 -4.06 11.66
C MET A 93 23.74 -4.02 11.92
N ALA A 94 24.25 -2.88 12.41
CA ALA A 94 25.66 -2.73 12.80
C ALA A 94 26.00 -3.67 13.97
N LYS A 95 25.13 -3.77 14.99
CA LYS A 95 25.25 -4.70 16.12
C LYS A 95 25.30 -6.17 15.66
N SER A 96 24.61 -6.48 14.56
CA SER A 96 24.62 -7.81 13.93
C SER A 96 25.85 -8.07 13.05
N GLY A 97 26.79 -7.12 12.96
CA GLY A 97 28.05 -7.26 12.23
C GLY A 97 27.98 -6.96 10.73
N LEU A 98 26.91 -6.33 10.24
CA LEU A 98 26.82 -5.95 8.81
C LEU A 98 27.77 -4.78 8.50
N SER A 99 28.42 -4.84 7.33
CA SER A 99 29.18 -3.70 6.81
C SER A 99 28.26 -2.52 6.46
N LEU A 100 28.79 -1.30 6.38
CA LEU A 100 28.00 -0.10 6.07
C LEU A 100 27.16 -0.26 4.78
N GLN A 101 27.76 -0.85 3.73
CA GLN A 101 27.04 -1.14 2.48
C GLN A 101 25.90 -2.16 2.68
N GLN A 102 26.12 -3.19 3.49
CA GLN A 102 25.09 -4.19 3.80
C GLN A 102 23.96 -3.58 4.64
N GLN A 103 24.27 -2.67 5.58
CA GLN A 103 23.29 -1.94 6.38
C GLN A 103 22.34 -1.14 5.47
N HIS A 104 22.87 -0.30 4.58
CA HIS A 104 22.04 0.48 3.65
C HIS A 104 21.22 -0.41 2.71
N ARG A 105 21.80 -1.48 2.18
CA ARG A 105 21.08 -2.44 1.31
C ARG A 105 19.92 -3.11 2.06
N ARG A 106 20.17 -3.57 3.28
CA ARG A 106 19.15 -4.23 4.11
C ARG A 106 18.05 -3.25 4.49
N LEU A 107 18.41 -2.03 4.92
CA LEU A 107 17.44 -0.97 5.22
C LEU A 107 16.51 -0.72 4.02
N ALA A 108 17.07 -0.54 2.82
CA ALA A 108 16.27 -0.35 1.61
C ALA A 108 15.33 -1.53 1.34
N GLN A 109 15.79 -2.77 1.55
CA GLN A 109 14.95 -3.97 1.39
C GLN A 109 13.79 -4.01 2.39
N LEU A 110 14.05 -3.67 3.65
CA LEU A 110 13.02 -3.63 4.70
C LEU A 110 11.97 -2.57 4.39
N LEU A 111 12.39 -1.36 4.02
CA LEU A 111 11.49 -0.26 3.69
C LEU A 111 10.68 -0.54 2.42
N LEU A 112 11.28 -1.20 1.41
CA LEU A 112 10.57 -1.57 0.19
C LEU A 112 9.42 -2.54 0.47
N ILE A 113 9.58 -3.47 1.40
CA ILE A 113 8.50 -4.42 1.75
C ILE A 113 7.31 -3.72 2.38
N LEU A 114 7.50 -2.56 3.04
CA LEU A 114 6.38 -1.77 3.56
C LEU A 114 5.44 -1.32 2.44
N SER A 115 5.94 -1.11 1.23
CA SER A 115 5.11 -0.78 0.06
C SER A 115 4.20 -1.95 -0.35
N HIS A 116 4.72 -3.18 -0.29
CA HIS A 116 3.93 -4.38 -0.54
C HIS A 116 2.86 -4.56 0.54
N ILE A 117 3.20 -4.29 1.80
CA ILE A 117 2.23 -4.34 2.91
C ILE A 117 1.11 -3.31 2.70
N ARG A 118 1.44 -2.09 2.30
CA ARG A 118 0.43 -1.07 1.98
C ARG A 118 -0.48 -1.52 0.83
N HIS A 119 0.08 -2.10 -0.23
CA HIS A 119 -0.71 -2.63 -1.34
C HIS A 119 -1.68 -3.74 -0.89
N MET A 120 -1.19 -4.72 -0.14
CA MET A 120 -2.01 -5.79 0.41
C MET A 120 -3.10 -5.27 1.35
N SER A 121 -2.77 -4.27 2.18
CA SER A 121 -3.74 -3.61 3.07
C SER A 121 -4.86 -2.95 2.28
N ASN A 122 -4.54 -2.23 1.20
CA ASN A 122 -5.52 -1.59 0.35
C ASN A 122 -6.45 -2.62 -0.32
N LYS A 123 -5.87 -3.69 -0.88
CA LYS A 123 -6.62 -4.83 -1.45
C LYS A 123 -7.55 -5.49 -0.42
N GLY A 124 -7.04 -5.77 0.79
CA GLY A 124 -7.80 -6.40 1.86
C GLY A 124 -8.96 -5.53 2.35
N MET A 125 -8.72 -4.22 2.43
CA MET A 125 -9.72 -3.24 2.82
C MET A 125 -10.82 -3.05 1.77
N GLU A 126 -10.47 -3.00 0.48
CA GLU A 126 -11.43 -3.03 -0.62
C GLU A 126 -12.28 -4.30 -0.60
N HIS A 127 -11.64 -5.46 -0.38
CA HIS A 127 -12.34 -6.73 -0.25
C HIS A 127 -13.33 -6.73 0.94
N LEU A 128 -12.90 -6.25 2.11
CA LEU A 128 -13.74 -6.14 3.29
C LEU A 128 -14.92 -5.18 3.08
N TYR A 129 -14.71 -4.09 2.34
CA TYR A 129 -15.79 -3.17 1.96
C TYR A 129 -16.80 -3.83 1.03
N ASN A 130 -16.34 -4.59 0.04
CA ASN A 130 -17.23 -5.34 -0.85
C ASN A 130 -18.05 -6.40 -0.08
N MET A 131 -17.44 -7.05 0.93
CA MET A 131 -18.14 -7.96 1.85
C MET A 131 -19.22 -7.25 2.68
N LYS A 132 -18.92 -6.03 3.19
CA LYS A 132 -19.88 -5.15 3.88
C LYS A 132 -21.08 -4.85 2.97
N CYS A 133 -20.85 -4.37 1.75
CA CYS A 133 -21.92 -4.00 0.82
C CYS A 133 -22.81 -5.18 0.39
N LYS A 134 -22.24 -6.38 0.31
CA LYS A 134 -22.97 -7.61 -0.03
C LYS A 134 -23.64 -8.27 1.19
N ASN A 135 -23.49 -7.70 2.39
CA ASN A 135 -23.96 -8.27 3.67
C ASN A 135 -23.54 -9.74 3.89
N VAL A 136 -22.36 -10.12 3.39
CA VAL A 136 -21.92 -11.53 3.41
C VAL A 136 -21.38 -11.93 4.80
N VAL A 137 -20.84 -10.96 5.55
CA VAL A 137 -20.25 -11.20 6.88
C VAL A 137 -20.65 -10.05 7.81
N PRO A 138 -21.14 -10.33 9.04
CA PRO A 138 -21.35 -9.29 10.04
C PRO A 138 -19.99 -8.72 10.47
N LEU A 139 -19.87 -7.39 10.45
CA LEU A 139 -18.70 -6.67 10.95
C LEU A 139 -19.01 -6.08 12.33
N TYR A 140 -18.02 -6.10 13.22
CA TYR A 140 -18.10 -5.42 14.51
C TYR A 140 -18.10 -3.90 14.32
N ASP A 141 -18.80 -3.17 15.20
CA ASP A 141 -18.93 -1.71 15.11
C ASP A 141 -17.58 -0.99 15.00
N LEU A 142 -16.60 -1.39 15.83
CA LEU A 142 -15.23 -0.84 15.76
C LEU A 142 -14.55 -1.10 14.40
N LEU A 143 -14.72 -2.29 13.85
CA LEU A 143 -14.15 -2.64 12.54
C LEU A 143 -14.81 -1.83 11.42
N LEU A 144 -16.11 -1.57 11.55
CA LEU A 144 -16.86 -0.75 10.63
C LEU A 144 -16.38 0.70 10.64
N GLU A 145 -16.15 1.25 11.84
CA GLU A 145 -15.61 2.60 12.03
C GLU A 145 -14.22 2.74 11.42
N MET A 146 -13.33 1.76 11.65
CA MET A 146 -11.99 1.73 11.03
C MET A 146 -12.05 1.65 9.50
N LEU A 147 -13.00 0.89 8.96
CA LEU A 147 -13.19 0.73 7.52
C LEU A 147 -13.73 2.02 6.86
N ASP A 148 -14.65 2.70 7.53
CA ASP A 148 -15.24 3.95 7.03
C ASP A 148 -14.27 5.13 7.13
N ALA A 149 -13.41 5.18 8.16
CA ALA A 149 -12.37 6.19 8.30
C ALA A 149 -11.43 6.23 7.07
N HIS A 150 -11.11 5.07 6.49
CA HIS A 150 -10.26 5.02 5.30
C HIS A 150 -10.89 5.69 4.05
N ARG A 151 -12.23 5.73 3.95
CA ARG A 151 -12.92 6.40 2.84
C ARG A 151 -12.87 7.92 2.96
N LEU A 152 -12.90 8.45 4.18
CA LEU A 152 -12.79 9.90 4.44
C LEU A 152 -11.40 10.45 4.09
N HIS A 153 -10.38 9.57 4.02
CA HIS A 153 -8.99 9.93 3.78
C HIS A 153 -8.46 9.55 2.38
N ALA A 154 -9.22 8.77 1.60
CA ALA A 154 -8.87 8.53 0.20
C ALA A 154 -9.24 9.77 -0.63
N PRO A 155 -8.31 10.38 -1.40
CA PRO A 155 -8.69 11.45 -2.31
C PRO A 155 -9.75 10.88 -3.24
N ALA A 156 -10.88 11.57 -3.36
CA ALA A 156 -11.96 11.18 -4.25
C ALA A 156 -11.40 11.05 -5.67
N ALA A 157 -11.00 9.82 -6.04
CA ALA A 157 -10.85 9.46 -7.43
C ALA A 157 -12.22 9.75 -8.03
N ARG A 158 -12.25 10.77 -8.89
CA ARG A 158 -13.43 11.34 -9.54
C ARG A 158 -14.42 10.22 -9.80
N SER A 159 -15.53 10.21 -9.07
CA SER A 159 -16.72 9.51 -9.51
C SER A 159 -17.12 10.22 -10.80
N THR A 160 -16.64 9.72 -11.94
CA THR A 160 -17.24 10.01 -13.23
C THR A 160 -18.65 9.46 -13.14
N ALA A 161 -19.62 10.34 -12.90
CA ALA A 161 -21.01 10.07 -13.17
C ALA A 161 -21.12 9.55 -14.63
N PRO A 162 -21.91 8.51 -14.90
CA PRO A 162 -22.22 8.14 -16.26
C PRO A 162 -23.10 9.26 -16.83
N VAL A 163 -22.53 10.12 -17.67
CA VAL A 163 -23.32 10.96 -18.56
C VAL A 163 -23.86 10.00 -19.62
N GLU A 164 -25.15 9.69 -19.50
CA GLU A 164 -25.93 9.12 -20.58
C GLU A 164 -25.90 10.11 -21.75
N GLU A 165 -25.32 9.72 -22.88
CA GLU A 165 -25.55 10.41 -24.14
C GLU A 165 -25.90 9.38 -25.23
N GLU A 166 -27.20 9.27 -25.44
CA GLU A 166 -27.85 8.49 -26.46
C GLU A 166 -27.76 9.22 -27.82
N ASN A 167 -27.09 8.57 -28.77
CA ASN A 167 -27.41 8.52 -30.21
C ASN A 167 -27.35 9.82 -31.06
N ARG A 168 -26.38 9.91 -32.00
CA ARG A 168 -26.67 9.84 -33.45
C ARG A 168 -25.42 9.72 -34.32
N SER A 169 -25.38 8.68 -35.13
CA SER A 169 -24.44 8.46 -36.22
C SER A 169 -24.56 9.54 -37.32
N GLN A 170 -23.43 10.00 -37.89
CA GLN A 170 -23.31 10.30 -39.32
C GLN A 170 -21.84 10.43 -39.76
N MET A 171 -21.60 9.93 -40.96
CA MET A 171 -20.32 9.59 -41.59
C MET A 171 -20.05 10.57 -42.73
N THR A 172 -18.88 11.22 -42.82
CA THR A 172 -18.30 11.73 -44.09
C THR A 172 -16.79 12.01 -43.99
N THR A 173 -16.03 11.20 -44.75
CA THR A 173 -14.89 11.51 -45.66
C THR A 173 -13.66 12.35 -45.20
N ALA A 174 -12.53 11.64 -45.11
CA ALA A 174 -11.15 11.93 -45.59
C ALA A 174 -10.62 13.38 -45.74
N SER A 175 -9.46 13.65 -45.13
CA SER A 175 -8.15 13.81 -45.84
C SER A 175 -7.02 14.25 -44.89
N ALA A 176 -5.79 13.91 -45.30
CA ALA A 176 -4.52 13.98 -44.58
C ALA A 176 -4.02 15.37 -44.18
N SER A 177 -3.20 15.45 -43.12
CA SER A 177 -1.91 16.19 -43.10
C SER A 177 -1.15 16.01 -41.77
N SER A 178 0.16 16.11 -41.87
CA SER A 178 1.19 15.75 -40.90
C SER A 178 1.63 16.91 -39.98
N HIS A 179 2.22 16.55 -38.83
CA HIS A 179 3.05 17.38 -37.91
C HIS A 179 2.31 18.56 -37.21
N SER A 180 2.49 18.81 -35.91
CA SER A 180 3.75 19.15 -35.26
C SER A 180 3.68 19.02 -33.72
N LEU A 181 4.78 18.56 -33.12
CA LEU A 181 5.11 18.85 -31.72
C LEU A 181 5.69 20.27 -31.68
N GLN A 182 5.25 21.10 -30.73
CA GLN A 182 5.90 22.38 -30.47
C GLN A 182 6.35 22.47 -29.01
N SER A 183 7.62 22.13 -28.84
CA SER A 183 8.50 22.59 -27.77
C SER A 183 8.63 24.11 -27.88
N PHE A 184 8.43 24.84 -26.78
CA PHE A 184 8.84 26.24 -26.70
C PHE A 184 10.02 26.36 -25.75
N TYR A 185 11.13 26.79 -26.37
CA TYR A 185 12.44 27.02 -25.80
C TYR A 185 12.49 28.26 -24.91
N ILE A 186 13.40 28.17 -23.94
CA ILE A 186 14.08 29.24 -23.23
C ILE A 186 14.69 30.24 -24.23
N ASN A 187 14.57 31.54 -23.97
CA ASN A 187 15.44 32.55 -24.58
C ASN A 187 16.09 33.39 -23.47
N GLY A 188 17.41 33.29 -23.35
CA GLY A 188 18.25 34.19 -22.59
C GLY A 188 18.86 35.26 -23.51
N LYS A 189 19.02 36.46 -22.96
CA LYS A 189 20.02 37.47 -23.34
C LYS A 189 20.51 38.04 -22.02
N GLU A 190 21.74 37.74 -21.59
CA GLU A 190 22.99 38.43 -21.95
C GLU A 190 22.92 39.94 -21.75
N GLU A 191 23.57 40.44 -20.71
CA GLU A 191 24.56 41.53 -20.84
C GLU A 191 25.76 41.25 -19.93
N GLU A 192 26.94 41.29 -20.56
CA GLU A 192 28.28 41.20 -19.98
C GLU A 192 28.59 42.38 -19.04
N ASN A 193 29.37 42.13 -17.99
CA ASN A 193 30.46 43.04 -17.68
C ASN A 193 31.71 42.23 -17.30
N VAL A 194 32.66 42.24 -18.22
CA VAL A 194 34.00 41.69 -18.12
C VAL A 194 34.91 42.76 -17.52
N GLN A 195 35.70 42.43 -16.49
CA GLN A 195 37.16 42.63 -16.51
C GLN A 195 37.84 41.97 -15.27
N ASN A 196 38.63 40.92 -15.55
CA ASN A 196 39.73 40.40 -14.71
C ASN A 196 40.81 41.50 -14.53
N THR A 197 41.74 41.53 -13.58
CA THR A 197 42.85 40.61 -13.22
C THR A 197 43.66 41.44 -12.19
N ILE A 198 44.18 40.96 -11.06
CA ILE A 198 45.35 40.10 -10.80
C ILE A 198 45.22 39.61 -9.36
#